data_AF-I7GPK9-F1
#
_entry.id   AF-I7GPK9-F1
#
_cell.length_a   1.000
_cell.length_b   1.000
_cell.length_c   1.000
_cell.angle_alpha   90.00
_cell.angle_beta   90.00
_cell.angle_gamma   90.00
#
_symmetry.space_group_name_H-M   'P 1'
#
loop_
_entity.id
_entity.type
_entity.pdbx_description
1 polymer ?
#
loop_
_entity_poly.entity_id
_entity_poly.type
_entity_poly.pdbx_seq_one_letter_code
_entity_poly.pdbx_strand_id
1 'polypeptide(L)'
;MGSCEIYPQTIQHNPNGRFVVVCGDGEYIIYTAMALRNKSFGSAQEFAWAHDSSEYAIRESNSVVKIFKNFKEKKSFKPDFGAESIYGGFLLGVRSVNGLAFYDWDNTELIRRIEIQPKHIFWSDSGELVCIATEESFFILKYLSEKVLAAQETHEGVTEDGIEDAFEVLGEIQEIVKTGLWVGDCFIYTSSVNRLNYYVGGEIVTIAHLDRTMYLLGYIPKDNRLYLGDKELNIVSYSLLVSVLEYQTAVMRRDFSMADKVLPTIPKNRGPELHTFWKNRASSSKLLQYPQILSIVLSLLFNLES
;
A
#
# COMPACT_ATOMS: atom_id res chain seq x y z
N MET A 1 -22.99 8.48 21.29
CA MET A 1 -22.87 7.58 20.14
C MET A 1 -23.71 8.16 19.03
N GLY A 2 -23.13 8.46 17.85
CA GLY A 2 -23.88 9.00 16.71
C GLY A 2 -24.73 7.91 16.06
N SER A 3 -25.90 8.26 15.54
CA SER A 3 -26.71 7.38 14.69
C SER A 3 -26.22 7.47 13.24
N CYS A 4 -26.10 6.33 12.56
CA CYS A 4 -25.86 6.27 11.11
C CYS A 4 -27.19 6.02 10.41
N GLU A 5 -27.44 6.74 9.31
CA GLU A 5 -28.71 6.70 8.57
C GLU A 5 -28.76 5.56 7.53
N ILE A 6 -27.60 4.99 7.19
CA ILE A 6 -27.45 3.92 6.19
C ILE A 6 -26.84 2.67 6.83
N TYR A 7 -27.09 1.49 6.27
CA TYR A 7 -26.44 0.26 6.72
C TYR A 7 -24.99 0.22 6.20
N PRO A 8 -23.97 0.32 7.08
CA PRO A 8 -22.59 0.49 6.64
C PRO A 8 -22.07 -0.80 5.98
N GLN A 9 -21.67 -0.72 4.70
CA GLN A 9 -20.96 -1.79 4.01
C GLN A 9 -19.45 -1.58 4.06
N THR A 10 -19.02 -0.32 3.97
CA THR A 10 -17.62 0.09 4.16
C THR A 10 -17.53 1.32 5.06
N ILE A 11 -16.41 1.39 5.79
CA ILE A 11 -16.04 2.54 6.61
C ILE A 11 -14.56 2.82 6.41
N GLN A 12 -14.21 4.07 6.13
CA GLN A 12 -12.83 4.43 5.87
C GLN A 12 -12.52 5.86 6.30
N HIS A 13 -11.38 6.06 6.96
CA HIS A 13 -10.83 7.39 7.16
C HIS A 13 -10.22 7.93 5.88
N ASN A 14 -10.30 9.25 5.69
CA ASN A 14 -9.44 9.90 4.70
C ASN A 14 -7.96 9.85 5.15
N PRO A 15 -6.97 10.12 4.29
CA PRO A 15 -5.55 9.89 4.60
C PRO A 15 -5.04 10.58 5.86
N ASN A 16 -5.52 11.80 6.17
CA ASN A 16 -5.14 12.52 7.40
C ASN A 16 -6.03 12.23 8.63
N GLY A 17 -6.99 11.31 8.52
CA GLY A 17 -7.88 10.90 9.61
C GLY A 17 -8.92 11.93 10.06
N ARG A 18 -9.02 13.09 9.41
CA ARG A 18 -9.96 14.16 9.82
C ARG A 18 -11.41 13.84 9.48
N PHE A 19 -11.62 13.05 8.44
CA PHE A 19 -12.94 12.63 7.96
C PHE A 19 -13.05 11.12 8.00
N VAL A 20 -14.28 10.64 8.13
CA VAL A 20 -14.65 9.24 7.95
C VAL A 20 -15.79 9.18 6.96
N VAL A 21 -15.69 8.30 5.97
CA VAL A 21 -16.80 7.99 5.06
C VAL A 21 -17.44 6.68 5.51
N VAL A 22 -18.76 6.65 5.41
CA VAL A 22 -19.55 5.43 5.45
C VAL A 22 -20.22 5.29 4.09
N CYS A 23 -20.11 4.12 3.47
CA CYS A 23 -20.77 3.82 2.20
C CYS A 23 -21.56 2.51 2.32
N GLY A 24 -22.76 2.49 1.75
CA GLY A 24 -23.70 1.39 1.83
C GLY A 24 -25.04 1.77 1.19
N ASP A 25 -25.82 0.77 0.80
CA ASP A 25 -27.17 0.95 0.22
C ASP A 25 -27.24 1.89 -0.99
N GLY A 26 -26.14 2.00 -1.76
CA GLY A 26 -26.05 2.89 -2.92
C GLY A 26 -25.83 4.36 -2.56
N GLU A 27 -25.46 4.64 -1.31
CA GLU A 27 -25.19 5.97 -0.79
C GLU A 27 -23.82 6.06 -0.09
N TYR A 28 -23.33 7.29 0.07
CA TYR A 28 -22.19 7.60 0.91
C TYR A 28 -22.49 8.81 1.79
N ILE A 29 -21.93 8.83 3.00
CA ILE A 29 -21.97 9.96 3.91
C ILE A 29 -20.57 10.19 4.48
N ILE A 30 -20.08 11.43 4.40
CA ILE A 30 -18.81 11.86 4.99
C ILE A 30 -19.10 12.62 6.28
N TYR A 31 -18.45 12.21 7.36
CA TYR A 31 -18.50 12.86 8.66
C TYR A 31 -17.13 13.41 9.08
N THR A 32 -17.11 14.39 9.98
CA THR A 32 -15.90 14.68 10.76
C THR A 32 -15.61 13.54 11.72
N ALA A 33 -14.36 13.08 11.80
CA ALA A 33 -13.99 11.94 12.64
C ALA A 33 -14.22 12.22 14.15
N MET A 34 -13.86 13.41 14.63
CA MET A 34 -13.91 13.72 16.06
C MET A 34 -15.32 13.94 16.62
N ALA A 35 -16.22 14.52 15.83
CA ALA A 35 -17.53 14.98 16.30
C ALA A 35 -18.69 14.39 15.52
N LEU A 36 -18.42 13.53 14.53
CA LEU A 36 -19.40 12.88 13.66
C LEU A 36 -20.40 13.87 13.05
N ARG A 37 -19.93 15.05 12.66
CA ARG A 37 -20.77 16.05 11.97
C ARG A 37 -20.80 15.75 10.48
N ASN A 38 -21.98 15.66 9.90
CA ASN A 38 -22.16 15.46 8.47
C ASN A 38 -21.48 16.60 7.68
N LYS A 39 -20.72 16.23 6.66
CA LYS A 39 -20.00 17.14 5.76
C LYS A 39 -20.48 17.08 4.32
N SER A 40 -20.77 15.89 3.83
CA SER A 40 -21.23 15.66 2.46
C SER A 40 -21.95 14.31 2.41
N PHE A 41 -22.85 14.15 1.46
CA PHE A 41 -23.54 12.90 1.20
C PHE A 41 -23.97 12.84 -0.28
N GLY A 42 -24.31 11.64 -0.75
CA GLY A 42 -24.88 11.45 -2.08
C GLY A 42 -24.99 9.98 -2.46
N SER A 43 -25.48 9.73 -3.67
CA SER A 43 -25.56 8.37 -4.22
C SER A 43 -24.20 7.91 -4.75
N ALA A 44 -23.78 6.71 -4.37
CA ALA A 44 -22.57 6.07 -4.83
C ALA A 44 -22.65 4.56 -4.62
N GLN A 45 -22.22 3.77 -5.62
CA GLN A 45 -22.01 2.34 -5.44
C GLN A 45 -20.70 2.05 -4.72
N GLU A 46 -19.69 2.89 -4.93
CA GLU A 46 -18.39 2.82 -4.27
C GLU A 46 -17.80 4.21 -4.06
N PHE A 47 -16.88 4.28 -3.11
CA PHE A 47 -16.18 5.49 -2.71
C PHE A 47 -14.68 5.20 -2.59
N ALA A 48 -13.84 6.14 -3.05
CA ALA A 48 -12.40 6.06 -2.89
C ALA A 48 -11.79 7.42 -2.54
N TRP A 49 -10.97 7.48 -1.48
CA TRP A 49 -10.17 8.67 -1.16
C TRP A 49 -8.94 8.79 -2.06
N ALA A 50 -8.64 10.00 -2.53
CA ALA A 50 -7.32 10.30 -3.07
C ALA A 50 -6.28 10.35 -1.95
N HIS A 51 -4.99 10.41 -2.30
CA HIS A 51 -3.93 10.74 -1.33
C HIS A 51 -4.06 12.18 -0.82
N ASP A 52 -4.47 13.13 -1.67
CA ASP A 52 -4.93 14.45 -1.22
C ASP A 52 -6.17 14.28 -0.34
N SER A 53 -6.02 14.62 0.93
CA SER A 53 -7.08 14.46 1.95
C SER A 53 -8.34 15.30 1.72
N SER A 54 -8.33 16.21 0.74
CA SER A 54 -9.47 17.02 0.32
C SER A 54 -10.22 16.47 -0.90
N GLU A 55 -9.71 15.41 -1.53
CA GLU A 55 -10.16 14.90 -2.81
C GLU A 55 -10.62 13.43 -2.72
N TYR A 56 -11.68 13.09 -3.45
CA TYR A 56 -12.23 11.74 -3.48
C TYR A 56 -12.98 11.49 -4.78
N ALA A 57 -13.14 10.20 -5.11
CA ALA A 57 -13.97 9.74 -6.21
C ALA A 57 -15.14 8.92 -5.67
N ILE A 58 -16.24 8.97 -6.41
CA ILE A 58 -17.36 8.03 -6.28
C ILE A 58 -17.63 7.37 -7.61
N ARG A 59 -18.09 6.11 -7.55
CA ARG A 59 -18.64 5.39 -8.69
C ARG A 59 -20.15 5.49 -8.60
N GLU A 60 -20.75 6.36 -9.39
CA GLU A 60 -22.21 6.57 -9.39
C GLU A 60 -22.93 5.40 -10.08
N SER A 61 -22.33 4.86 -11.13
CA SER A 61 -22.83 3.70 -11.88
C SER A 61 -21.67 2.93 -12.51
N ASN A 62 -21.95 1.86 -13.23
CA ASN A 62 -20.93 1.07 -13.95
C ASN A 62 -20.25 1.81 -15.12
N SER A 63 -20.60 3.08 -15.36
CA SER A 63 -20.05 3.87 -16.48
C SER A 63 -19.67 5.29 -16.10
N VAL A 64 -19.96 5.73 -14.88
CA VAL A 64 -19.77 7.14 -14.47
C VAL A 64 -19.00 7.17 -13.16
N VAL A 65 -17.84 7.85 -13.22
CA VAL A 65 -17.01 8.15 -12.06
C VAL A 65 -16.98 9.67 -11.89
N LYS A 66 -17.21 10.13 -10.66
CA LYS A 66 -17.21 11.56 -10.31
C LYS A 66 -16.11 11.84 -9.30
N ILE A 67 -15.38 12.92 -9.51
CA ILE A 67 -14.32 13.40 -8.64
C ILE A 67 -14.79 14.67 -7.94
N PHE A 68 -14.53 14.74 -6.63
CA PHE A 68 -14.90 15.82 -5.75
C PHE A 68 -13.66 16.38 -5.07
N LYS A 69 -13.56 17.70 -4.95
CA LYS A 69 -12.53 18.37 -4.17
C LYS A 69 -13.18 19.36 -3.22
N ASN A 70 -12.77 19.33 -1.94
CA ASN A 70 -13.40 20.12 -0.88
C ASN A 70 -14.93 19.94 -0.82
N PHE A 71 -15.40 18.70 -0.99
CA PHE A 71 -16.82 18.33 -0.99
C PHE A 71 -17.68 18.95 -2.10
N LYS A 72 -17.04 19.44 -3.17
CA LYS A 72 -17.72 19.95 -4.37
C LYS A 72 -17.32 19.11 -5.57
N GLU A 73 -18.28 18.81 -6.43
CA GLU A 73 -18.00 18.10 -7.68
C GLU A 73 -17.05 18.94 -8.53
N LYS A 74 -15.93 18.33 -8.91
CA LYS A 74 -14.88 18.93 -9.75
C LYS A 74 -15.01 18.43 -11.18
N LYS A 75 -15.22 17.12 -11.34
CA LYS A 75 -15.26 16.47 -12.66
C LYS A 75 -16.14 15.23 -12.64
N SER A 76 -16.72 14.92 -13.79
CA SER A 76 -17.48 13.70 -14.04
C SER A 76 -17.04 13.17 -15.40
N PHE A 77 -16.68 11.89 -15.46
CA PHE A 77 -16.18 11.27 -16.69
C PHE A 77 -16.66 9.82 -16.82
N LYS A 78 -16.53 9.30 -18.04
CA LYS A 78 -16.89 7.92 -18.38
C LYS A 78 -15.62 7.17 -18.82
N PRO A 79 -15.10 6.24 -18.00
CA PRO A 79 -13.99 5.39 -18.41
C PRO A 79 -14.35 4.57 -19.65
N ASP A 80 -13.39 4.37 -20.56
CA ASP A 80 -13.65 3.78 -21.90
C ASP A 80 -14.25 2.37 -21.84
N PHE A 81 -13.84 1.57 -20.86
CA PHE A 81 -14.30 0.20 -20.65
C PHE A 81 -15.29 0.06 -19.48
N GLY A 82 -15.87 1.17 -19.04
CA GLY A 82 -16.72 1.21 -17.85
C GLY A 82 -15.93 1.10 -16.55
N ALA A 83 -16.66 0.98 -15.44
CA ALA A 83 -16.12 0.94 -14.09
C ALA A 83 -16.88 -0.10 -13.26
N GLU A 84 -16.22 -1.19 -12.90
CA GLU A 84 -16.74 -2.19 -11.97
C GLU A 84 -16.31 -1.89 -10.54
N SER A 85 -15.06 -1.41 -10.36
CA SER A 85 -14.58 -0.93 -9.07
C SER A 85 -13.65 0.27 -9.19
N ILE A 86 -13.59 1.11 -8.15
CA ILE A 86 -12.63 2.22 -8.04
C ILE A 86 -11.68 2.05 -6.86
N TYR A 87 -10.46 2.56 -7.02
CA TYR A 87 -9.39 2.49 -6.03
C TYR A 87 -8.73 3.85 -5.86
N GLY A 88 -8.48 4.18 -4.59
CA GLY A 88 -7.86 5.43 -4.18
C GLY A 88 -6.34 5.42 -4.25
N GLY A 89 -5.74 6.47 -3.68
CA GLY A 89 -4.29 6.65 -3.59
C GLY A 89 -3.76 7.77 -4.48
N PHE A 90 -2.56 7.61 -5.00
CA PHE A 90 -1.87 8.66 -5.77
C PHE A 90 -2.44 8.86 -7.17
N LEU A 91 -2.98 7.80 -7.76
CA LEU A 91 -3.77 7.83 -8.99
C LEU A 91 -5.12 7.19 -8.74
N LEU A 92 -6.13 7.60 -9.51
CA LEU A 92 -7.45 6.98 -9.47
C LEU A 92 -7.41 5.67 -10.26
N GLY A 93 -7.48 4.55 -9.56
CA GLY A 93 -7.60 3.24 -10.20
C GLY A 93 -9.06 2.95 -10.55
N VAL A 94 -9.32 2.50 -11.77
CA VAL A 94 -10.63 2.02 -12.22
C VAL A 94 -10.45 0.61 -12.78
N ARG A 95 -11.09 -0.37 -12.14
CA ARG A 95 -11.16 -1.74 -12.65
C ARG A 95 -12.38 -1.89 -13.55
N SER A 96 -12.16 -2.56 -14.67
CA SER A 96 -13.17 -2.95 -15.64
C SER A 96 -12.98 -4.43 -16.02
N VAL A 97 -13.85 -4.95 -16.87
CA VAL A 97 -13.69 -6.29 -17.48
C VAL A 97 -12.36 -6.47 -18.20
N ASN A 98 -11.76 -5.38 -18.70
CA ASN A 98 -10.51 -5.40 -19.46
C ASN A 98 -9.25 -5.19 -18.60
N GLY A 99 -9.39 -5.11 -17.27
CA GLY A 99 -8.28 -4.91 -16.34
C GLY A 99 -8.37 -3.60 -15.58
N LEU A 100 -7.21 -3.07 -15.19
CA LEU A 100 -7.07 -1.88 -14.35
C LEU A 100 -6.55 -0.69 -15.17
N ALA A 101 -7.24 0.44 -15.12
CA ALA A 101 -6.78 1.71 -15.67
C ALA A 101 -6.47 2.70 -14.54
N PHE A 102 -5.30 3.33 -14.58
CA PHE A 102 -4.96 4.45 -13.71
C PHE A 102 -5.19 5.78 -14.42
N TYR A 103 -5.90 6.68 -13.75
CA TYR A 103 -6.20 8.03 -14.21
C TYR A 103 -5.60 9.07 -13.27
N ASP A 104 -5.23 10.21 -13.83
CA ASP A 104 -4.86 11.39 -13.05
C ASP A 104 -6.08 12.03 -12.37
N TRP A 105 -5.91 12.47 -11.12
CA TRP A 105 -6.99 13.07 -10.32
C TRP A 105 -7.41 14.47 -10.78
N ASP A 106 -6.51 15.21 -11.45
CA ASP A 106 -6.73 16.58 -11.88
C ASP A 106 -7.40 16.66 -13.24
N ASN A 107 -6.80 16.02 -14.23
CA ASN A 107 -7.24 16.13 -15.61
C ASN A 107 -7.98 14.90 -16.14
N THR A 108 -8.12 13.82 -15.35
CA THR A 108 -8.77 12.55 -15.72
C THR A 108 -8.19 11.92 -16.99
N GLU A 109 -6.94 12.23 -17.32
CA GLU A 109 -6.23 11.57 -18.41
C GLU A 109 -5.80 10.18 -17.98
N LEU A 110 -5.79 9.27 -18.96
CA LEU A 110 -5.31 7.91 -18.77
C LEU A 110 -3.79 7.92 -18.61
N ILE A 111 -3.31 7.49 -17.44
CA ILE A 111 -1.87 7.33 -17.18
C ILE A 111 -1.39 6.00 -17.73
N ARG A 112 -2.03 4.89 -17.36
CA ARG A 112 -1.66 3.56 -17.83
C ARG A 112 -2.80 2.55 -17.63
N ARG A 113 -2.99 1.66 -18.60
CA ARG A 113 -3.75 0.42 -18.44
C ARG A 113 -2.83 -0.74 -18.14
N ILE A 114 -3.28 -1.61 -17.25
CA ILE A 114 -2.57 -2.79 -16.79
C ILE A 114 -3.57 -3.95 -16.85
N GLU A 115 -3.23 -5.01 -17.57
CA GLU A 115 -4.05 -6.22 -17.74
C GLU A 115 -4.03 -7.12 -16.48
N ILE A 116 -4.31 -6.52 -15.33
CA ILE A 116 -4.42 -7.19 -14.03
C ILE A 116 -5.81 -6.91 -13.47
N GLN A 117 -6.41 -7.93 -12.85
CA GLN A 117 -7.70 -7.84 -12.18
C GLN A 117 -7.51 -7.70 -10.66
N PRO A 118 -7.43 -6.47 -10.11
CA PRO A 118 -7.20 -6.27 -8.69
C PRO A 118 -8.44 -6.58 -7.86
N LYS A 119 -8.21 -7.16 -6.68
CA LYS A 119 -9.12 -7.10 -5.52
C LYS A 119 -8.85 -5.87 -4.67
N HIS A 120 -7.57 -5.53 -4.50
CA HIS A 120 -7.13 -4.40 -3.68
C HIS A 120 -5.90 -3.74 -4.30
N ILE A 121 -5.77 -2.43 -4.07
CA ILE A 121 -4.61 -1.63 -4.46
C ILE A 121 -4.13 -0.86 -3.22
N PHE A 122 -2.84 -0.97 -2.91
CA PHE A 122 -2.22 -0.30 -1.78
C PHE A 122 -1.04 0.53 -2.26
N TRP A 123 -1.11 1.84 -2.09
CA TRP A 123 0.00 2.76 -2.38
C TRP A 123 0.89 2.95 -1.17
N SER A 124 2.20 3.09 -1.38
CA SER A 124 3.13 3.55 -0.36
C SER A 124 2.88 5.02 -0.02
N ASP A 125 3.27 5.45 1.18
CA ASP A 125 3.10 6.85 1.60
C ASP A 125 3.90 7.83 0.73
N SER A 126 4.95 7.36 0.05
CA SER A 126 5.74 8.15 -0.92
C SER A 126 5.06 8.29 -2.29
N GLY A 127 4.13 7.38 -2.63
CA GLY A 127 3.53 7.29 -3.96
C GLY A 127 4.43 6.65 -5.02
N GLU A 128 5.64 6.23 -4.66
CA GLU A 128 6.57 5.58 -5.59
C GLU A 128 6.29 4.09 -5.78
N LEU A 129 5.66 3.42 -4.80
CA LEU A 129 5.39 1.99 -4.86
C LEU A 129 3.89 1.74 -4.75
N VAL A 130 3.43 0.75 -5.50
CA VAL A 130 2.05 0.27 -5.44
C VAL A 130 2.02 -1.25 -5.42
N CYS A 131 1.24 -1.80 -4.49
CA CYS A 131 0.89 -3.21 -4.47
C CYS A 131 -0.47 -3.40 -5.12
N ILE A 132 -0.54 -4.27 -6.12
CA ILE A 132 -1.78 -4.69 -6.78
C ILE A 132 -2.04 -6.14 -6.38
N ALA A 133 -3.01 -6.34 -5.47
CA ALA A 133 -3.37 -7.66 -4.98
C ALA A 133 -4.54 -8.24 -5.79
N THR A 134 -4.38 -9.46 -6.30
CA THR A 134 -5.37 -10.19 -7.11
C THR A 134 -6.00 -11.34 -6.30
N GLU A 135 -6.72 -12.24 -6.97
CA GLU A 135 -7.28 -13.42 -6.32
C GLU A 135 -6.23 -14.47 -5.94
N GLU A 136 -5.09 -14.51 -6.64
CA GLU A 136 -4.11 -15.60 -6.56
C GLU A 136 -2.71 -15.12 -6.18
N SER A 137 -2.33 -13.92 -6.62
CA SER A 137 -1.00 -13.33 -6.41
C SER A 137 -1.09 -11.83 -6.12
N PHE A 138 0.02 -11.22 -5.75
CA PHE A 138 0.15 -9.76 -5.76
C PHE A 138 1.40 -9.31 -6.50
N PHE A 139 1.32 -8.12 -7.06
CA PHE A 139 2.37 -7.49 -7.85
C PHE A 139 2.83 -6.22 -7.14
N ILE A 140 4.13 -5.98 -7.15
CA ILE A 140 4.73 -4.75 -6.65
C ILE A 140 5.27 -3.98 -7.84
N LEU A 141 4.74 -2.78 -8.06
CA LEU A 141 5.13 -1.90 -9.16
C LEU A 141 5.71 -0.62 -8.57
N LYS A 142 6.65 -0.03 -9.31
CA LYS A 142 7.17 1.31 -9.06
C LYS A 142 6.51 2.29 -10.02
N TYR A 143 5.96 3.37 -9.49
CA TYR A 143 5.40 4.47 -10.26
C TYR A 143 6.48 5.53 -10.52
N LEU A 144 6.65 5.91 -11.79
CA LEU A 144 7.65 6.87 -12.24
C LEU A 144 6.95 8.16 -12.68
N SER A 145 6.62 9.03 -11.72
CA SER A 145 5.92 10.30 -11.97
C SER A 145 6.68 11.22 -12.94
N GLU A 146 8.01 11.22 -12.91
CA GLU A 146 8.85 12.01 -13.82
C GLU A 146 8.64 11.60 -15.29
N LYS A 147 8.45 10.30 -15.56
CA LYS A 147 8.19 9.78 -16.91
C LYS A 147 6.81 10.21 -17.40
N VAL A 148 5.84 10.23 -16.50
CA VAL A 148 4.48 10.70 -16.80
C VAL A 148 4.49 12.17 -17.17
N LEU A 149 5.14 13.01 -16.35
CA LEU A 149 5.24 14.45 -16.61
C LEU A 149 5.94 14.74 -17.95
N ALA A 150 7.05 14.07 -18.23
CA ALA A 150 7.77 14.24 -19.48
C ALA A 150 6.90 13.84 -20.70
N ALA A 151 6.20 12.72 -20.63
CA ALA A 151 5.33 12.26 -21.72
C ALA A 151 4.11 13.17 -21.92
N GLN A 152 3.57 13.78 -20.87
CA GLN A 152 2.48 14.76 -20.96
C GLN A 152 2.93 16.07 -21.62
N GLU A 153 4.18 16.51 -21.38
CA GLU A 153 4.72 17.71 -22.02
C GLU A 153 5.04 17.47 -23.50
N THR A 154 5.73 16.38 -23.82
CA THR A 154 6.19 16.11 -25.19
C THR A 154 5.13 15.45 -26.07
N HIS A 155 4.11 14.84 -25.47
CA HIS A 155 3.13 13.95 -26.12
C HIS A 155 3.78 12.74 -26.81
N GLU A 156 5.04 12.44 -26.50
CA GLU A 156 5.75 11.28 -27.04
C GLU A 156 5.53 10.05 -26.14
N GLY A 157 5.34 8.88 -26.75
CA GLY A 157 5.18 7.61 -26.01
C GLY A 157 3.80 7.40 -25.36
N VAL A 158 2.85 8.31 -25.57
CA VAL A 158 1.45 8.12 -25.16
C VAL A 158 0.74 7.23 -26.17
N THR A 159 0.28 6.07 -25.73
CA THR A 159 -0.45 5.09 -26.55
C THR A 159 -1.93 5.03 -26.13
N GLU A 160 -2.73 4.20 -26.81
CA GLU A 160 -4.12 3.93 -26.41
C GLU A 160 -4.24 3.34 -24.99
N ASP A 161 -3.18 2.66 -24.52
CA ASP A 161 -3.09 2.11 -23.17
C ASP A 161 -2.36 3.05 -22.19
N GLY A 162 -2.13 4.30 -22.58
CA GLY A 162 -1.39 5.30 -21.80
C GLY A 162 0.12 5.21 -21.98
N ILE A 163 0.85 5.57 -20.94
CA ILE A 163 2.31 5.73 -20.92
C ILE A 163 2.94 4.45 -20.36
N GLU A 164 3.60 3.67 -21.22
CA GLU A 164 4.20 2.38 -20.84
C GLU A 164 5.25 2.53 -19.73
N ASP A 165 6.10 3.54 -19.84
CA ASP A 165 7.17 3.85 -18.87
C ASP A 165 6.66 4.43 -17.53
N ALA A 166 5.34 4.60 -17.35
CA ALA A 166 4.79 5.13 -16.10
C ALA A 166 4.97 4.16 -14.92
N PHE A 167 5.01 2.85 -15.21
CA PHE A 167 5.14 1.82 -14.20
C PHE A 167 6.22 0.79 -14.55
N GLU A 168 7.02 0.43 -13.56
CA GLU A 168 8.00 -0.65 -13.63
C GLU A 168 7.58 -1.79 -12.69
N VAL A 169 7.49 -3.02 -13.19
CA VAL A 169 7.17 -4.19 -12.35
C VAL A 169 8.43 -4.62 -11.59
N LEU A 170 8.40 -4.53 -10.26
CA LEU A 170 9.52 -4.93 -9.40
C LEU A 170 9.49 -6.41 -9.03
N GLY A 171 8.30 -6.99 -8.89
CA GLY A 171 8.15 -8.39 -8.52
C GLY A 171 6.71 -8.87 -8.49
N GLU A 172 6.54 -10.18 -8.64
CA GLU A 172 5.29 -10.91 -8.48
C GLU A 172 5.46 -11.97 -7.40
N ILE A 173 4.46 -12.08 -6.53
CA ILE A 173 4.47 -13.01 -5.41
C ILE A 173 3.18 -13.83 -5.44
N GLN A 174 3.35 -15.15 -5.49
CA GLN A 174 2.25 -16.13 -5.47
C GLN A 174 1.72 -16.35 -4.03
N GLU A 175 1.29 -15.27 -3.39
CA GLU A 175 0.52 -15.30 -2.14
C GLU A 175 -0.74 -14.44 -2.26
N ILE A 176 -1.81 -14.85 -1.57
CA ILE A 176 -3.09 -14.13 -1.58
C ILE A 176 -3.11 -13.15 -0.41
N VAL A 177 -3.17 -11.86 -0.70
CA VAL A 177 -3.26 -10.78 0.28
C VAL A 177 -4.71 -10.57 0.72
N LYS A 178 -4.97 -10.64 2.04
CA LYS A 178 -6.27 -10.28 2.64
C LYS A 178 -6.34 -8.79 2.99
N THR A 179 -5.32 -8.27 3.66
CA THR A 179 -5.15 -6.84 3.96
C THR A 179 -3.68 -6.49 3.88
N GLY A 180 -3.38 -5.24 3.55
CA GLY A 180 -2.01 -4.76 3.43
C GLY A 180 -1.87 -3.29 3.78
N LEU A 181 -0.66 -2.89 4.15
CA LEU A 181 -0.26 -1.49 4.29
C LEU A 181 1.24 -1.37 4.05
N TRP A 182 1.68 -0.17 3.73
CA TRP A 182 3.10 0.14 3.57
C TRP A 182 3.66 0.76 4.85
N VAL A 183 4.91 0.41 5.18
CA VAL A 183 5.72 1.13 6.17
C VAL A 183 7.06 1.39 5.51
N GLY A 184 7.27 2.64 5.06
CA GLY A 184 8.35 2.96 4.14
C GLY A 184 8.22 2.13 2.86
N ASP A 185 9.29 1.41 2.51
CA ASP A 185 9.35 0.55 1.31
C ASP A 185 9.00 -0.92 1.59
N CYS A 186 8.54 -1.23 2.81
CA CYS A 186 8.13 -2.58 3.19
C CYS A 186 6.61 -2.71 3.11
N PHE A 187 6.15 -3.64 2.28
CA PHE A 187 4.72 -3.94 2.18
C PHE A 187 4.35 -5.03 3.18
N ILE A 188 3.62 -4.66 4.22
CA ILE A 188 3.17 -5.57 5.29
C ILE A 188 1.78 -6.06 4.94
N TYR A 189 1.52 -7.36 5.04
CA TYR A 189 0.23 -7.94 4.68
C TYR A 189 -0.15 -9.15 5.53
N THR A 190 -1.44 -9.43 5.58
CA THR A 190 -1.97 -10.71 6.04
C THR A 190 -2.32 -11.59 4.86
N SER A 191 -1.95 -12.87 4.93
CA SER A 191 -2.22 -13.83 3.85
C SER A 191 -3.51 -14.64 4.08
N SER A 192 -3.98 -15.32 3.03
CA SER A 192 -5.15 -16.21 3.12
C SER A 192 -4.97 -17.36 4.12
N VAL A 193 -3.72 -17.80 4.32
CA VAL A 193 -3.30 -18.86 5.26
C VAL A 193 -2.99 -18.34 6.67
N ASN A 194 -3.52 -17.17 7.03
CA ASN A 194 -3.38 -16.55 8.35
C ASN A 194 -1.91 -16.35 8.77
N ARG A 195 -1.06 -15.85 7.85
CA ARG A 195 0.29 -15.39 8.19
C ARG A 195 0.34 -13.87 8.13
N LEU A 196 1.11 -13.29 9.03
CA LEU A 196 1.52 -11.90 8.98
C LEU A 196 2.93 -11.84 8.39
N ASN A 197 3.04 -11.28 7.18
CA ASN A 197 4.26 -11.21 6.40
C ASN A 197 4.60 -9.75 6.07
N TYR A 198 5.86 -9.48 5.74
CA TYR A 198 6.22 -8.29 4.98
C TYR A 198 7.08 -8.67 3.78
N TYR A 199 6.91 -7.91 2.71
CA TYR A 199 7.70 -7.95 1.50
C TYR A 199 8.71 -6.80 1.52
N VAL A 200 9.98 -7.11 1.23
CA VAL A 200 11.06 -6.12 1.06
C VAL A 200 12.02 -6.56 -0.04
N GLY A 201 12.10 -5.79 -1.13
CA GLY A 201 13.11 -5.99 -2.18
C GLY A 201 13.15 -7.39 -2.82
N GLY A 202 11.99 -8.02 -3.00
CA GLY A 202 11.86 -9.36 -3.59
C GLY A 202 11.72 -10.49 -2.57
N GLU A 203 12.02 -10.23 -1.29
CA GLU A 203 12.00 -11.22 -0.23
C GLU A 203 10.74 -11.11 0.64
N ILE A 204 10.24 -12.25 1.11
CA ILE A 204 9.11 -12.33 2.03
C ILE A 204 9.64 -12.81 3.38
N VAL A 205 9.30 -12.06 4.43
CA VAL A 205 9.64 -12.42 5.80
C VAL A 205 8.36 -12.55 6.63
N THR A 206 8.21 -13.68 7.30
CA THR A 206 7.09 -13.92 8.22
C THR A 206 7.37 -13.32 9.58
N ILE A 207 6.49 -12.42 10.03
CA ILE A 207 6.50 -11.85 11.39
C ILE A 207 5.86 -12.84 12.36
N ALA A 208 4.69 -13.38 12.00
CA ALA A 208 3.92 -14.26 12.88
C ALA A 208 2.96 -15.18 12.12
N HIS A 209 2.71 -16.34 12.72
CA HIS A 209 1.57 -17.19 12.36
C HIS A 209 0.37 -16.80 13.23
N LEU A 210 -0.75 -16.52 12.59
CA LEU A 210 -1.98 -16.10 13.25
C LEU A 210 -2.87 -17.33 13.45
N ASP A 211 -3.49 -17.42 14.63
CA ASP A 211 -4.43 -18.49 15.01
C ASP A 211 -5.77 -18.37 14.27
N ARG A 212 -6.14 -17.15 13.87
CA ARG A 212 -7.38 -16.82 13.18
C ARG A 212 -7.16 -15.77 12.10
N THR A 213 -8.21 -15.49 11.33
CA THR A 213 -8.16 -14.39 10.35
C THR A 213 -8.16 -13.05 11.06
N MET A 214 -7.07 -12.31 10.86
CA MET A 214 -6.88 -10.95 11.35
C MET A 214 -6.72 -9.99 10.17
N TYR A 215 -7.13 -8.75 10.37
CA TYR A 215 -7.10 -7.66 9.41
C TYR A 215 -6.18 -6.56 9.93
N LEU A 216 -5.29 -6.04 9.08
CA LEU A 216 -4.40 -4.93 9.45
C LEU A 216 -5.21 -3.66 9.69
N LEU A 217 -4.98 -3.02 10.85
CA LEU A 217 -5.60 -1.76 11.21
C LEU A 217 -4.67 -0.57 10.96
N GLY A 218 -3.37 -0.76 11.19
CA GLY A 218 -2.39 0.31 11.03
C GLY A 218 -1.08 0.03 11.75
N TYR A 219 -0.08 0.83 11.41
CA TYR A 219 1.20 0.87 12.10
C TYR A 219 1.33 2.18 12.88
N ILE A 220 1.76 2.12 14.14
CA ILE A 220 2.01 3.32 14.96
C ILE A 220 3.52 3.43 15.21
N PRO A 221 4.21 4.36 14.52
CA PRO A 221 5.66 4.53 14.66
C PRO A 221 6.10 4.85 16.08
N LYS A 222 5.30 5.64 16.82
CA LYS A 222 5.60 6.01 18.21
C LYS A 222 5.76 4.80 19.13
N ASP A 223 5.00 3.74 18.86
CA ASP A 223 4.97 2.52 19.69
C ASP A 223 5.83 1.41 19.08
N ASN A 224 6.32 1.57 17.85
CA ASN A 224 6.94 0.52 17.04
C ASN A 224 6.08 -0.75 16.98
N ARG A 225 4.77 -0.56 16.74
CA ARG A 225 3.77 -1.62 16.78
C ARG A 225 2.82 -1.58 15.61
N LEU A 226 2.55 -2.78 15.10
CA LEU A 226 1.52 -3.07 14.13
C LEU A 226 0.28 -3.57 14.85
N TYR A 227 -0.89 -3.04 14.51
CA TYR A 227 -2.16 -3.41 15.11
C TYR A 227 -3.05 -4.15 14.11
N LEU A 228 -3.67 -5.23 14.58
CA LEU A 228 -4.59 -6.05 13.82
C LEU A 228 -5.89 -6.23 14.59
N GLY A 229 -7.00 -6.35 13.86
CA GLY A 229 -8.33 -6.64 14.40
C GLY A 229 -8.93 -7.92 13.82
N ASP A 230 -9.72 -8.65 14.59
CA ASP A 230 -10.59 -9.72 14.05
C ASP A 230 -12.04 -9.27 13.87
N LYS A 231 -12.90 -10.17 13.40
CA LYS A 231 -14.33 -9.92 13.19
C LYS A 231 -15.11 -9.67 14.48
N GLU A 232 -14.56 -10.07 15.62
CA GLU A 232 -15.14 -9.87 16.95
C GLU A 232 -14.66 -8.55 17.59
N LEU A 233 -13.89 -7.75 16.84
CA LEU A 233 -13.29 -6.49 17.28
C LEU A 233 -12.21 -6.67 18.37
N ASN A 234 -11.63 -7.87 18.51
CA ASN A 234 -10.46 -8.07 19.33
C ASN A 234 -9.24 -7.45 18.65
N ILE A 235 -8.43 -6.71 19.41
CA ILE A 235 -7.22 -6.06 18.90
C ILE A 235 -5.97 -6.78 19.40
N VAL A 236 -5.08 -7.15 18.48
CA VAL A 236 -3.77 -7.73 18.77
C VAL A 236 -2.68 -6.80 18.22
N SER A 237 -1.53 -6.75 18.88
CA SER A 237 -0.39 -5.97 18.40
C SER A 237 0.90 -6.80 18.31
N TYR A 238 1.69 -6.52 17.28
CA TYR A 238 3.01 -7.11 17.07
C TYR A 238 4.07 -6.01 17.10
N SER A 239 5.19 -6.26 17.76
CA SER A 239 6.33 -5.34 17.73
C SER A 239 7.08 -5.49 16.42
N LEU A 240 7.16 -4.39 15.68
CA LEU A 240 7.87 -4.29 14.41
C LEU A 240 8.65 -2.97 14.43
N LEU A 241 9.98 -3.05 14.40
CA LEU A 241 10.82 -1.87 14.49
C LEU A 241 11.09 -1.31 13.11
N VAL A 242 10.84 -0.01 12.92
CA VAL A 242 11.15 0.69 11.66
C VAL A 242 12.63 0.54 11.31
N SER A 243 13.53 0.63 12.29
CA SER A 243 14.98 0.52 12.07
C SER A 243 15.39 -0.83 11.48
N VAL A 244 14.71 -1.93 11.82
CA VAL A 244 14.96 -3.24 11.22
C VAL A 244 14.51 -3.26 9.76
N LEU A 245 13.33 -2.70 9.47
CA LEU A 245 12.81 -2.58 8.11
C LEU A 245 13.70 -1.70 7.23
N GLU A 246 14.09 -0.52 7.72
CA GLU A 246 14.99 0.42 7.03
C GLU A 246 16.35 -0.22 6.74
N TYR A 247 16.91 -0.95 7.70
CA TYR A 247 18.16 -1.66 7.52
C TYR A 247 18.04 -2.72 6.42
N GLN A 248 17.00 -3.56 6.45
CA GLN A 248 16.77 -4.57 5.43
C GLN A 248 16.56 -3.95 4.05
N THR A 249 15.80 -2.86 3.97
CA THR A 249 15.60 -2.09 2.73
C THR A 249 16.91 -1.53 2.19
N ALA A 250 17.73 -0.88 3.02
CA ALA A 250 19.03 -0.34 2.62
C ALA A 250 19.96 -1.46 2.10
N VAL A 251 19.99 -2.59 2.81
CA VAL A 251 20.73 -3.78 2.42
C VAL A 251 20.23 -4.35 1.08
N MET A 252 18.92 -4.35 0.83
CA MET A 252 18.34 -4.80 -0.44
C MET A 252 18.68 -3.84 -1.59
N ARG A 253 18.67 -2.53 -1.35
CA ARG A 253 19.11 -1.49 -2.30
C ARG A 253 20.63 -1.43 -2.52
N ARG A 254 21.42 -2.24 -1.80
CA ARG A 254 22.89 -2.21 -1.79
C ARG A 254 23.46 -0.87 -1.29
N ASP A 255 22.67 -0.10 -0.55
CA ASP A 255 23.14 1.09 0.16
C ASP A 255 23.67 0.70 1.53
N PHE A 256 24.90 0.16 1.55
CA PHE A 256 25.55 -0.24 2.79
C PHE A 256 25.92 0.94 3.68
N SER A 257 26.07 2.14 3.10
CA SER A 257 26.39 3.35 3.86
C SER A 257 25.21 3.76 4.75
N MET A 258 23.98 3.66 4.23
CA MET A 258 22.78 3.87 5.03
C MET A 258 22.56 2.72 6.02
N ALA A 259 22.77 1.47 5.60
CA ALA A 259 22.64 0.31 6.49
C ALA A 259 23.56 0.42 7.74
N ASP A 260 24.82 0.83 7.56
CA ASP A 260 25.78 1.00 8.66
C ASP A 260 25.37 2.13 9.64
N LYS A 261 24.69 3.16 9.15
CA LYS A 261 24.17 4.26 10.00
C LYS A 261 22.94 3.85 10.81
N VAL A 262 22.10 2.98 10.27
CA VAL A 262 20.87 2.52 10.93
C VAL A 262 21.17 1.39 11.94
N LEU A 263 22.17 0.55 11.67
CA LEU A 263 22.52 -0.60 12.50
C LEU A 263 22.65 -0.30 14.02
N PRO A 264 23.28 0.81 14.48
CA PRO A 264 23.40 1.13 15.91
C PRO A 264 22.07 1.44 16.60
N THR A 265 21.03 1.79 15.84
CA THR A 265 19.68 2.08 16.37
C THR A 265 18.87 0.81 16.64
N ILE A 266 19.33 -0.34 16.14
CA ILE A 266 18.64 -1.62 16.30
C ILE A 266 19.01 -2.22 17.66
N PRO A 267 18.04 -2.52 18.53
CA PRO A 267 18.30 -3.20 19.79
C PRO A 267 18.99 -4.56 19.59
N LYS A 268 19.97 -4.86 20.44
CA LYS A 268 20.82 -6.08 20.32
C LYS A 268 20.02 -7.39 20.34
N ASN A 269 18.86 -7.42 20.99
CA ASN A 269 17.98 -8.60 21.03
C ASN A 269 17.40 -9.00 19.67
N ARG A 270 17.47 -8.14 18.65
CA ARG A 270 17.08 -8.44 17.27
C ARG A 270 18.22 -9.01 16.41
N GLY A 271 19.41 -9.22 16.98
CA GLY A 271 20.58 -9.79 16.30
C GLY A 271 20.32 -11.13 15.58
N PRO A 272 19.62 -12.12 16.18
CA PRO A 272 19.34 -13.40 15.53
C PRO A 272 18.46 -13.29 14.28
N GLU A 273 17.52 -12.34 14.28
CA GLU A 273 16.62 -12.05 13.16
C GLU A 273 17.41 -11.48 11.97
N LEU A 274 18.27 -10.49 12.24
CA LEU A 274 19.18 -9.93 11.24
C LEU A 274 20.17 -10.97 10.72
N HIS A 275 20.74 -11.80 11.59
CA HIS A 275 21.65 -12.87 11.19
C HIS A 275 20.95 -13.89 10.26
N THR A 276 19.71 -14.27 10.56
CA THR A 276 18.93 -15.19 9.72
C THR A 276 18.64 -14.59 8.35
N PHE A 277 18.25 -13.31 8.32
CA PHE A 277 18.07 -12.55 7.07
C PHE A 277 19.35 -12.54 6.21
N TRP A 278 20.50 -12.23 6.81
CA TRP A 278 21.80 -12.28 6.12
C TRP A 278 22.18 -13.68 5.65
N LYS A 279 21.96 -14.70 6.48
CA LYS A 279 22.29 -16.09 6.16
C LYS A 279 21.53 -16.57 4.94
N ASN A 280 20.22 -16.32 4.89
CA ASN A 280 19.38 -16.67 3.74
C ASN A 280 19.90 -16.02 2.45
N ARG A 281 20.43 -14.79 2.55
CA ARG A 281 21.02 -14.07 1.41
C ARG A 281 22.39 -14.60 0.98
N ALA A 282 23.24 -14.98 1.94
CA ALA A 282 24.58 -15.51 1.66
C ALA A 282 24.52 -16.85 0.91
N SER A 283 23.50 -17.67 1.16
CA SER A 283 23.24 -18.93 0.43
C SER A 283 22.80 -18.73 -1.03
N SER A 284 22.30 -17.55 -1.40
CA SER A 284 21.71 -17.27 -2.72
C SER A 284 22.66 -16.59 -3.73
N SER A 285 23.95 -16.46 -3.39
CA SER A 285 25.14 -16.08 -4.22
C SER A 285 25.82 -14.70 -3.99
N LYS A 286 27.16 -14.71 -4.15
CA LYS A 286 28.19 -13.63 -4.26
C LYS A 286 28.37 -12.56 -3.15
N LEU A 287 27.55 -12.50 -2.11
CA LEU A 287 27.73 -11.49 -1.04
C LEU A 287 28.98 -11.71 -0.15
N LEU A 288 29.55 -12.92 -0.13
CA LEU A 288 30.81 -13.22 0.57
C LEU A 288 32.04 -12.49 -0.01
N GLN A 289 31.92 -11.78 -1.14
CA GLN A 289 33.01 -10.99 -1.73
C GLN A 289 33.17 -9.59 -1.14
N TYR A 290 32.27 -9.13 -0.28
CA TYR A 290 32.37 -7.80 0.35
C TYR A 290 32.95 -7.92 1.77
N PRO A 291 34.16 -7.38 2.03
CA PRO A 291 34.81 -7.47 3.35
C PRO A 291 33.98 -6.86 4.50
N GLN A 292 33.15 -5.86 4.18
CA GLN A 292 32.24 -5.21 5.13
C GLN A 292 31.14 -6.16 5.63
N ILE A 293 30.72 -7.14 4.82
CA ILE A 293 29.72 -8.14 5.20
C ILE A 293 30.30 -9.10 6.25
N LEU A 294 31.59 -9.44 6.14
CA LEU A 294 32.27 -10.21 7.18
C LEU A 294 32.31 -9.43 8.50
N SER A 295 32.57 -8.12 8.47
CA SER A 295 32.54 -7.25 9.65
C SER A 295 31.15 -7.14 10.30
N ILE A 296 30.08 -7.03 9.49
CA ILE A 296 28.70 -6.98 9.97
C ILE A 296 28.26 -8.34 10.55
N VAL A 297 28.56 -9.44 9.86
CA VAL A 297 28.26 -10.79 10.33
C VAL A 297 29.08 -11.13 11.58
N LEU A 298 30.37 -10.78 11.61
CA LEU A 298 31.23 -10.96 12.78
C LEU A 298 30.79 -10.07 13.94
N SER A 299 30.38 -8.81 13.71
CA SER A 299 29.86 -7.95 14.78
C SER A 299 28.51 -8.41 15.31
N LEU A 300 27.64 -9.00 14.47
CA LEU A 300 26.41 -9.67 14.91
C LEU A 300 26.71 -10.97 15.70
N LEU A 301 27.70 -11.76 15.28
CA LEU A 301 28.11 -13.00 15.95
C LEU A 301 28.86 -12.75 17.27
N PHE A 302 29.83 -11.82 17.30
CA PHE A 302 30.61 -11.48 18.51
C PHE A 302 29.78 -10.75 19.57
N ASN A 303 28.70 -10.04 19.19
CA ASN A 303 27.78 -9.44 20.18
C ASN A 303 26.71 -10.42 20.71
N LEU A 304 26.61 -11.65 20.18
CA LEU A 304 25.75 -12.70 20.74
C LEU A 304 26.45 -13.51 21.84
N GLU A 305 27.77 -13.42 21.96
CA GLU A 305 28.58 -14.13 22.97
C GLU A 305 28.99 -13.27 24.18
N SER A 306 28.52 -12.01 24.29
CA SER A 306 28.83 -11.08 25.39
C SER A 306 27.62 -10.67 26.21
#